data_AF-X1K2F0-F1
#
_entry.id   AF-X1K2F0-F1
#
_cell.length_a   1.000
_cell.length_b   1.000
_cell.length_c   1.000
_cell.angle_alpha   90.00
_cell.angle_beta   90.00
_cell.angle_gamma   90.00
#
_symmetry.space_group_name_H-M   'P 1'
#
loop_
_entity.id
_entity.type
_entity.pdbx_description
1 polymer ?
#
loop_
_entity_poly.entity_id
_entity_poly.type
_entity_poly.pdbx_seq_one_letter_code
_entity_poly.pdbx_strand_id
1 'polypeptide(L)'
;EKNGCLVLLGEGESKFELPPLRMDDVVTVFRSVYEHGEAPFVSIDPNPDNPKGPLMLTRHGKATQNTYVGWVLFEADRVMKAYSLGTDNITREKIESKIEGYQSLLEAGFFDSNETDSEPIWERFWIVPASVNQRESTKGKLTLFDVSLKVMTQRMVMKKGKLVPAPDDTPSPQAKAFAEWFADNYDQLSDEALSVPPEEVGVDIPVSFFWELRRVALVTAIAERLRDQGVPMPQWMRNYKGQ
;
A
#
# COMPACT_ATOMS: atom_id res chain seq x y z
N GLU A 1 -8.82 14.84 -35.06
CA GLU A 1 -8.48 13.63 -34.28
C GLU A 1 -7.89 14.07 -32.95
N LYS A 2 -8.40 13.57 -31.81
CA LYS A 2 -7.76 13.79 -30.50
C LYS A 2 -6.79 12.65 -30.27
N ASN A 3 -5.54 12.86 -30.64
CA ASN A 3 -4.40 12.06 -30.20
C ASN A 3 -4.23 12.25 -28.69
N GLY A 4 -4.93 11.44 -27.89
CA GLY A 4 -4.94 11.53 -26.43
C GLY A 4 -3.53 11.40 -25.86
N CYS A 5 -2.94 12.53 -25.48
CA CYS A 5 -1.67 12.59 -24.80
C CYS A 5 -1.93 12.72 -23.30
N LEU A 6 -1.42 11.77 -22.51
CA LEU A 6 -1.35 11.90 -21.05
C LEU A 6 -0.01 12.56 -20.71
N VAL A 7 -0.05 13.76 -20.16
CA VAL A 7 1.12 14.47 -19.66
C VAL A 7 1.02 14.52 -18.15
N LEU A 8 1.95 13.87 -17.46
CA LEU A 8 2.10 13.96 -16.01
C LEU A 8 3.13 15.03 -15.70
N LEU A 9 2.73 16.06 -14.96
CA LEU A 9 3.60 17.12 -14.49
C LEU A 9 3.70 17.00 -12.97
N GLY A 10 4.91 16.89 -12.43
CA GLY A 10 5.18 16.97 -11.00
C GLY A 10 5.86 18.29 -10.66
N GLU A 11 5.62 18.82 -9.47
CA GLU A 11 6.47 19.89 -8.92
C GLU A 11 7.84 19.29 -8.57
N GLY A 12 8.90 19.83 -9.17
CA GLY A 12 10.27 19.33 -9.02
C GLY A 12 10.96 19.72 -7.70
N GLU A 13 10.21 20.14 -6.68
CA GLU A 13 10.74 20.63 -5.40
C GLU A 13 10.25 19.80 -4.19
N SER A 14 10.14 18.48 -4.32
CA SER A 14 10.03 17.63 -3.14
C SER A 14 11.38 17.54 -2.42
N LYS A 15 11.37 17.58 -1.08
CA LYS A 15 12.57 17.41 -0.23
C LYS A 15 13.38 16.13 -0.50
N PHE A 16 12.78 15.17 -1.19
CA PHE A 16 13.37 13.90 -1.58
C PHE A 16 13.27 13.72 -3.10
N GLU A 17 14.38 13.33 -3.73
CA GLU A 17 14.41 12.87 -5.11
C GLU A 17 13.76 11.49 -5.17
N LEU A 18 12.49 11.44 -5.53
CA LEU A 18 11.91 10.18 -5.96
C LEU A 18 12.63 9.74 -7.26
N PRO A 19 12.90 8.44 -7.46
CA PRO A 19 13.39 7.97 -8.74
C PRO A 19 12.43 8.41 -9.85
N PRO A 20 12.94 8.67 -11.07
CA PRO A 20 12.10 9.03 -12.20
C PRO A 20 10.95 8.03 -12.37
N LEU A 21 9.75 8.51 -12.73
CA LEU A 21 8.62 7.63 -12.99
C LEU A 21 8.99 6.63 -14.09
N ARG A 22 9.08 5.35 -13.72
CA ARG A 22 9.50 4.31 -14.65
C ARG A 22 8.33 3.90 -15.55
N MET A 23 8.64 3.61 -16.80
CA MET A 23 7.62 3.14 -17.74
C MET A 23 7.06 1.77 -17.34
N ASP A 24 7.92 0.89 -16.79
CA ASP A 24 7.50 -0.41 -16.23
C ASP A 24 6.37 -0.27 -15.22
N ASP A 25 6.47 0.73 -14.33
CA ASP A 25 5.51 0.94 -13.26
C ASP A 25 4.15 1.37 -13.81
N VAL A 26 4.16 2.34 -14.74
CA VAL A 26 2.94 2.81 -15.41
C VAL A 26 2.27 1.66 -16.16
N VAL A 27 3.03 0.88 -16.93
CA VAL A 27 2.49 -0.27 -17.67
C VAL A 27 1.95 -1.33 -16.71
N THR A 28 2.64 -1.61 -15.60
CA THR A 28 2.21 -2.57 -14.58
C THR A 28 0.86 -2.18 -13.97
N VAL A 29 0.70 -0.91 -13.61
CA VAL A 29 -0.56 -0.39 -13.05
C VAL A 29 -1.68 -0.45 -14.09
N PHE A 30 -1.43 0.02 -15.32
CA PHE A 30 -2.45 -0.04 -16.38
C PHE A 30 -2.87 -1.47 -16.70
N ARG A 31 -1.94 -2.43 -16.75
CA ARG A 31 -2.27 -3.85 -16.98
C ARG A 31 -3.11 -4.43 -15.85
N SER A 32 -2.80 -4.10 -14.60
CA SER A 32 -3.64 -4.47 -13.45
C SER A 32 -5.09 -4.04 -13.68
N VAL A 33 -5.29 -2.76 -14.00
CA VAL A 33 -6.63 -2.15 -14.12
C VAL A 33 -7.38 -2.60 -15.37
N TYR A 34 -6.72 -2.64 -16.54
CA TYR A 34 -7.36 -2.87 -17.83
C TYR A 34 -7.42 -4.35 -18.24
N GLU A 35 -6.40 -5.14 -17.90
CA GLU A 35 -6.31 -6.55 -18.34
C GLU A 35 -6.75 -7.51 -17.25
N HIS A 36 -6.62 -7.13 -15.98
CA HIS A 36 -7.02 -7.95 -14.85
C HIS A 36 -8.25 -7.40 -14.12
N GLY A 37 -8.68 -6.18 -14.43
CA GLY A 37 -9.90 -5.58 -13.87
C GLY A 37 -9.77 -5.19 -12.40
N GLU A 38 -8.55 -5.09 -11.88
CA GLU A 38 -8.27 -4.87 -10.46
C GLU A 38 -7.19 -3.80 -10.25
N ALA A 39 -7.24 -3.11 -9.11
CA ALA A 39 -6.13 -2.27 -8.69
C ALA A 39 -4.88 -3.14 -8.41
N PRO A 40 -3.66 -2.61 -8.62
CA PRO A 40 -2.44 -3.34 -8.26
C PRO A 40 -2.45 -3.62 -6.75
N PHE A 41 -2.24 -4.88 -6.36
CA PHE A 41 -2.32 -5.28 -4.96
C PHE A 41 -1.26 -6.31 -4.57
N VAL A 42 -1.00 -6.37 -3.27
CA VAL A 42 -0.31 -7.43 -2.56
C VAL A 42 -1.13 -7.75 -1.30
N SER A 43 -1.22 -9.02 -0.93
CA SER A 43 -1.77 -9.45 0.35
C SER A 43 -0.72 -10.26 1.12
N ILE A 44 -0.51 -9.92 2.40
CA ILE A 44 0.28 -10.71 3.35
C ILE A 44 -0.68 -11.23 4.42
N ASP A 45 -1.01 -12.53 4.34
CA ASP A 45 -1.99 -13.19 5.20
C ASP A 45 -1.37 -14.36 5.97
N PRO A 46 -1.84 -14.69 7.19
CA PRO A 46 -1.41 -15.90 7.88
C PRO A 46 -1.73 -17.15 7.06
N ASN A 47 -0.86 -18.17 7.16
CA ASN A 47 -1.10 -19.45 6.52
C ASN A 47 -2.41 -20.08 7.08
N PRO A 48 -3.45 -20.35 6.27
CA PRO A 48 -4.69 -20.94 6.75
C PRO A 48 -4.50 -22.33 7.37
N ASP A 49 -3.46 -23.07 6.98
CA ASP A 49 -3.17 -24.40 7.53
C ASP A 49 -2.42 -24.30 8.88
N ASN A 50 -1.76 -23.17 9.14
CA ASN A 50 -1.12 -22.88 10.42
C ASN A 50 -1.17 -21.37 10.74
N PRO A 51 -2.35 -20.82 11.13
CA PRO A 51 -2.53 -19.38 11.26
C PRO A 51 -1.72 -18.73 12.38
N LYS A 52 -1.29 -19.53 13.37
CA LYS A 52 -0.41 -19.12 14.47
C LYS A 52 1.07 -19.37 14.17
N GLY A 53 1.37 -19.95 13.01
CA GLY A 53 2.73 -20.23 12.58
C GLY A 53 3.48 -18.96 12.15
N PRO A 54 4.82 -19.04 12.05
CA PRO A 54 5.64 -17.90 11.64
C PRO A 54 5.54 -17.59 10.14
N LEU A 55 4.91 -18.47 9.35
CA LEU A 55 4.80 -18.33 7.90
C LEU A 55 3.59 -17.46 7.52
N MET A 56 3.88 -16.34 6.88
CA MET A 56 2.90 -15.51 6.20
C MET A 56 2.91 -15.83 4.70
N LEU A 57 1.73 -15.91 4.09
CA LEU A 57 1.55 -16.12 2.66
C LEU A 57 1.43 -14.76 1.97
N THR A 58 2.42 -14.44 1.14
CA THR A 58 2.37 -13.27 0.25
C THR A 58 1.72 -13.66 -1.07
N ARG A 59 0.78 -12.86 -1.56
CA ARG A 59 0.17 -13.02 -2.89
C ARG A 59 0.16 -11.68 -3.59
N HIS A 60 0.67 -11.67 -4.82
CA HIS A 60 0.62 -10.53 -5.71
C HIS A 60 -0.56 -10.68 -6.68
N GLY A 61 -1.10 -9.55 -7.12
CA GLY A 61 -1.90 -9.50 -8.34
C GLY A 61 -1.08 -9.98 -9.56
N LYS A 62 -1.78 -10.39 -10.62
CA LYS A 62 -1.11 -11.01 -11.78
C LYS A 62 -0.06 -10.10 -12.43
N ALA A 63 -0.33 -8.80 -12.49
CA ALA A 63 0.59 -7.82 -13.06
C ALA A 63 1.65 -7.32 -12.07
N THR A 64 1.47 -7.50 -10.76
CA THR A 64 2.40 -6.99 -9.74
C THR A 64 3.44 -8.03 -9.31
N GLN A 65 3.32 -9.29 -9.72
CA GLN A 65 4.31 -10.31 -9.41
C GLN A 65 5.66 -9.99 -10.08
N ASN A 66 6.75 -10.00 -9.32
CA ASN A 66 8.12 -9.75 -9.78
C ASN A 66 8.29 -8.38 -10.48
N THR A 67 7.64 -7.33 -9.97
CA THR A 67 7.80 -5.95 -10.47
C THR A 67 8.15 -5.00 -9.33
N TYR A 68 8.69 -3.83 -9.67
CA TYR A 68 8.92 -2.75 -8.69
C TYR A 68 7.64 -2.35 -7.96
N VAL A 69 6.53 -2.20 -8.69
CA VAL A 69 5.22 -1.92 -8.10
C VAL A 69 4.82 -3.01 -7.09
N GLY A 70 5.07 -4.28 -7.41
CA GLY A 70 4.85 -5.39 -6.47
C GLY A 70 5.71 -5.30 -5.21
N TRP A 71 6.98 -4.93 -5.36
CA TRP A 71 7.89 -4.71 -4.23
C TRP A 71 7.43 -3.53 -3.36
N VAL A 72 7.06 -2.39 -3.97
CA VAL A 72 6.54 -1.22 -3.26
C VAL A 72 5.32 -1.59 -2.42
N LEU A 73 4.36 -2.31 -3.01
CA LEU A 73 3.15 -2.77 -2.33
C LEU A 73 3.46 -3.72 -1.16
N PHE A 74 4.38 -4.66 -1.37
CA PHE A 74 4.82 -5.59 -0.34
C PHE A 74 5.51 -4.86 0.82
N GLU A 75 6.48 -4.00 0.52
CA GLU A 75 7.30 -3.36 1.54
C GLU A 75 6.48 -2.36 2.36
N ALA A 76 5.58 -1.61 1.72
CA ALA A 76 4.68 -0.71 2.41
C ALA A 76 3.73 -1.46 3.37
N ASP A 77 3.14 -2.59 2.96
CA ASP A 77 2.26 -3.40 3.81
C ASP A 77 3.05 -4.07 4.96
N ARG A 78 4.23 -4.62 4.66
CA ARG A 78 5.12 -5.26 5.64
C ARG A 78 5.55 -4.27 6.71
N VAL A 79 6.08 -3.11 6.31
CA VAL A 79 6.61 -2.12 7.25
C VAL A 79 5.50 -1.46 8.05
N MET A 80 4.34 -1.16 7.45
CA MET A 80 3.17 -0.68 8.21
C MET A 80 2.76 -1.67 9.30
N LYS A 81 2.70 -2.98 8.98
CA LYS A 81 2.42 -4.02 9.98
C LYS A 81 3.53 -4.11 11.03
N ALA A 82 4.78 -3.94 10.65
CA ALA A 82 5.90 -3.94 11.58
C ALA A 82 5.84 -2.75 12.56
N TYR A 83 5.48 -1.54 12.10
CA TYR A 83 5.17 -0.41 12.98
C TYR A 83 4.02 -0.73 13.93
N SER A 84 2.95 -1.38 13.45
CA SER A 84 1.82 -1.76 14.32
C SER A 84 2.25 -2.74 15.42
N LEU A 85 3.19 -3.64 15.15
CA LEU A 85 3.69 -4.63 16.10
C LEU A 85 4.82 -4.10 16.98
N GLY A 86 5.54 -3.06 16.55
CA GLY A 86 6.73 -2.53 17.22
C GLY A 86 7.99 -3.38 17.00
N THR A 87 8.00 -4.29 16.03
CA THR A 87 9.16 -5.17 15.74
C THR A 87 9.21 -5.51 14.26
N ASP A 88 10.40 -5.47 13.67
CA ASP A 88 10.62 -5.84 12.28
C ASP A 88 10.61 -7.37 12.10
N ASN A 89 9.87 -7.85 11.12
CA ASN A 89 9.69 -9.29 10.91
C ASN A 89 10.90 -9.97 10.23
N ILE A 90 11.80 -9.20 9.63
CA ILE A 90 13.03 -9.66 8.96
C ILE A 90 14.20 -9.59 9.94
N THR A 91 14.50 -8.41 10.48
CA THR A 91 15.67 -8.20 11.37
C THR A 91 15.42 -8.68 12.79
N ARG A 92 14.14 -8.80 13.20
CA ARG A 92 13.71 -9.08 14.59
C ARG A 92 14.05 -7.98 15.58
N GLU A 93 14.51 -6.84 15.09
CA GLU A 93 14.81 -5.68 15.93
C GLU A 93 13.53 -4.91 16.25
N LYS A 94 13.55 -4.19 17.38
CA LYS A 94 12.46 -3.29 17.75
C LYS A 94 12.36 -2.17 16.71
N ILE A 95 11.15 -1.88 16.25
CA ILE A 95 10.91 -0.68 15.44
C ILE A 95 10.64 0.49 16.37
N GLU A 96 11.39 1.56 16.16
CA GLU A 96 11.19 2.86 16.78
C GLU A 96 10.96 3.90 15.68
N SER A 97 9.98 4.78 15.88
CA SER A 97 9.80 5.96 15.04
C SER A 97 10.22 7.21 15.81
N LYS A 98 10.81 8.17 15.10
CA LYS A 98 11.14 9.49 15.66
C LYS A 98 9.95 10.44 15.64
N ILE A 99 8.84 10.02 15.04
CA ILE A 99 7.63 10.81 14.88
C ILE A 99 6.87 10.84 16.21
N GLU A 100 6.48 12.04 16.63
CA GLU A 100 5.75 12.25 17.89
C GLU A 100 4.46 11.43 17.94
N GLY A 101 4.17 10.86 19.11
CA GLY A 101 2.95 10.07 19.34
C GLY A 101 2.99 8.64 18.79
N TYR A 102 4.11 8.18 18.22
CA TYR A 102 4.26 6.78 17.85
C TYR A 102 4.10 5.86 19.08
N GLN A 103 3.21 4.89 18.95
CA GLN A 103 3.03 3.80 19.90
C GLN A 103 2.62 2.55 19.14
N SER A 104 3.38 1.46 19.32
CA SER A 104 2.98 0.16 18.78
C SER A 104 1.77 -0.40 19.53
N LEU A 105 1.02 -1.34 18.93
CA LEU A 105 -0.09 -2.01 19.60
C LEU A 105 0.37 -2.75 20.86
N LEU A 106 1.58 -3.31 20.83
CA LEU A 106 2.20 -3.94 22.00
C LEU A 106 2.39 -2.95 23.14
N GLU A 107 2.98 -1.79 22.87
CA GLU A 107 3.18 -0.74 23.87
C GLU A 107 1.87 -0.08 24.32
N ALA A 108 0.82 -0.11 23.48
CA ALA A 108 -0.54 0.33 23.82
C ALA A 108 -1.33 -0.69 24.66
N GLY A 109 -0.70 -1.79 25.08
CA GLY A 109 -1.31 -2.83 25.91
C GLY A 109 -2.31 -3.71 25.17
N PHE A 110 -2.28 -3.75 23.82
CA PHE A 110 -3.22 -4.56 23.03
C PHE A 110 -3.06 -6.06 23.26
N PHE A 111 -1.82 -6.52 23.51
CA PHE A 111 -1.52 -7.93 23.81
C PHE A 111 -1.45 -8.24 25.31
N ASP A 112 -1.58 -7.22 26.18
CA ASP A 112 -1.62 -7.36 27.64
C ASP A 112 -3.02 -7.79 28.08
N SER A 113 -3.36 -9.05 27.82
CA SER A 113 -4.51 -9.67 28.46
C SER A 113 -4.02 -10.68 29.50
N ASN A 114 -4.18 -10.30 30.77
CA ASN A 114 -4.29 -11.23 31.90
C ASN A 114 -5.61 -12.02 31.85
N GLU A 115 -6.31 -12.07 30.71
CA GLU A 115 -7.52 -12.86 30.51
C GLU A 115 -7.14 -14.27 30.08
N THR A 116 -7.09 -15.14 31.08
CA THR A 116 -7.30 -16.56 30.90
C THR A 116 -8.69 -16.76 30.28
N ASP A 117 -8.76 -17.38 29.10
CA ASP A 117 -9.94 -17.91 28.38
C ASP A 117 -10.66 -17.08 27.29
N SER A 118 -10.20 -15.89 26.88
CA SER A 118 -10.73 -15.24 25.66
C SER A 118 -9.95 -15.66 24.40
N GLU A 119 -10.65 -15.97 23.30
CA GLU A 119 -9.98 -16.24 22.01
C GLU A 119 -9.15 -15.00 21.60
N PRO A 120 -7.93 -15.18 21.08
CA PRO A 120 -7.08 -14.06 20.69
C PRO A 120 -7.81 -13.18 19.67
N ILE A 121 -7.90 -11.88 19.96
CA ILE A 121 -8.43 -10.87 19.04
C ILE A 121 -7.35 -10.52 18.03
N TRP A 122 -7.71 -10.54 16.74
CA TRP A 122 -6.81 -10.21 15.65
C TRP A 122 -7.27 -8.93 14.97
N GLU A 123 -6.32 -8.13 14.50
CA GLU A 123 -6.59 -6.93 13.72
C GLU A 123 -5.87 -7.06 12.37
N ARG A 124 -6.61 -6.87 11.28
CA ARG A 124 -6.05 -6.82 9.94
C ARG A 124 -5.86 -5.35 9.55
N PHE A 125 -4.69 -4.99 9.07
CA PHE A 125 -4.38 -3.66 8.54
C PHE A 125 -4.05 -3.74 7.05
N TRP A 126 -4.45 -2.71 6.29
CA TRP A 126 -4.08 -2.52 4.89
C TRP A 126 -4.17 -1.03 4.49
N ILE A 127 -3.37 -0.61 3.51
CA ILE A 127 -3.36 0.79 3.03
C ILE A 127 -4.28 0.92 1.81
N VAL A 128 -5.07 1.98 1.78
CA VAL A 128 -5.95 2.32 0.63
C VAL A 128 -5.93 3.82 0.35
N PRO A 129 -6.32 4.26 -0.86
CA PRO A 129 -6.73 5.64 -1.10
C PRO A 129 -7.84 6.08 -0.12
N ALA A 130 -7.59 7.15 0.62
CA ALA A 130 -8.58 7.76 1.52
C ALA A 130 -9.60 8.57 0.71
N SER A 131 -9.10 9.38 -0.20
CA SER A 131 -9.88 10.03 -1.25
C SER A 131 -9.04 10.17 -2.52
N VAL A 132 -9.73 10.20 -3.66
CA VAL A 132 -9.16 10.63 -4.94
C VAL A 132 -9.81 11.97 -5.26
N ASN A 133 -9.17 13.05 -4.86
CA ASN A 133 -9.66 14.41 -5.12
C ASN A 133 -9.38 14.76 -6.58
N GLN A 134 -10.45 15.01 -7.34
CA GLN A 134 -10.37 15.39 -8.74
C GLN A 134 -10.86 16.82 -8.91
N ARG A 135 -10.03 17.68 -9.51
CA ARG A 135 -10.44 19.04 -9.89
C ARG A 135 -10.27 19.19 -11.40
N GLU A 136 -11.39 19.24 -12.10
CA GLU A 136 -11.40 19.55 -13.52
C GLU A 136 -11.35 21.07 -13.73
N SER A 137 -10.49 21.54 -14.62
CA SER A 137 -10.52 22.94 -15.07
C SER A 137 -11.86 23.26 -15.74
N THR A 138 -12.28 24.52 -15.68
CA THR A 138 -13.52 25.03 -16.29
C THR A 138 -13.66 24.78 -17.80
N LYS A 139 -12.57 24.40 -18.49
CA LYS A 139 -12.57 24.05 -19.92
C LYS A 139 -12.33 22.56 -20.17
N GLY A 140 -12.30 21.71 -19.15
CA GLY A 140 -12.10 20.25 -19.25
C GLY A 140 -10.74 19.85 -19.85
N LYS A 141 -9.74 20.74 -19.79
CA LYS A 141 -8.41 20.52 -20.40
C LYS A 141 -7.36 19.96 -19.45
N LEU A 142 -7.66 20.01 -18.16
CA LEU A 142 -6.75 19.64 -17.07
C LEU A 142 -7.59 19.02 -15.96
N THR A 143 -7.12 17.89 -15.45
CA THR A 143 -7.64 17.23 -14.26
C THR A 143 -6.50 17.13 -13.27
N LEU A 144 -6.64 17.80 -12.12
CA LEU A 144 -5.73 17.62 -11.00
C LEU A 144 -6.19 16.39 -10.21
N PHE A 145 -5.25 15.49 -9.93
CA PHE A 145 -5.46 14.37 -9.03
C PHE A 145 -4.64 14.60 -7.76
N ASP A 146 -5.30 14.43 -6.62
CA ASP A 146 -4.66 14.39 -5.32
C ASP A 146 -5.14 13.13 -4.61
N VAL A 147 -4.19 12.29 -4.19
CA VAL A 147 -4.45 10.99 -3.59
C VAL A 147 -3.83 10.97 -2.20
N SER A 148 -4.72 11.06 -1.22
CA SER A 148 -4.39 10.79 0.18
C SER A 148 -4.51 9.30 0.45
N LEU A 149 -3.65 8.76 1.31
CA LEU A 149 -3.67 7.37 1.72
C LEU A 149 -4.12 7.28 3.18
N LYS A 150 -4.81 6.19 3.52
CA LYS A 150 -5.18 5.86 4.90
C LYS A 150 -4.92 4.39 5.17
N VAL A 151 -4.74 4.07 6.45
CA VAL A 151 -4.77 2.69 6.92
C VAL A 151 -6.21 2.33 7.26
N MET A 152 -6.69 1.25 6.67
CA MET A 152 -7.91 0.58 7.10
C MET A 152 -7.53 -0.51 8.09
N THR A 153 -8.40 -0.71 9.07
CA THR A 153 -8.27 -1.80 10.04
C THR A 153 -9.60 -2.51 10.22
N GLN A 154 -9.55 -3.80 10.53
CA GLN A 154 -10.72 -4.65 10.72
C GLN A 154 -10.45 -5.73 11.75
N ARG A 155 -11.41 -5.93 12.66
CA ARG A 155 -11.35 -7.00 13.64
C ARG A 155 -11.62 -8.35 13.00
N MET A 156 -10.76 -9.32 13.33
CA MET A 156 -10.79 -10.67 12.81
C MET A 156 -10.90 -11.69 13.96
N VAL A 157 -11.55 -12.83 13.67
CA VAL A 157 -11.67 -13.96 14.59
C VAL A 157 -11.26 -15.26 13.91
N MET A 158 -10.82 -16.23 14.71
CA MET A 158 -10.49 -17.55 14.21
C MET A 158 -11.76 -18.40 14.09
N LYS A 159 -12.17 -18.75 12.87
CA LYS A 159 -13.33 -19.62 12.64
C LYS A 159 -12.92 -20.82 11.81
N LYS A 160 -12.99 -22.02 12.40
CA LYS A 160 -12.62 -23.29 11.73
C LYS A 160 -11.21 -23.24 11.12
N GLY A 161 -10.24 -22.69 11.86
CA GLY A 161 -8.84 -22.57 11.42
C GLY A 161 -8.57 -21.48 10.39
N LYS A 162 -9.54 -20.60 10.09
CA LYS A 162 -9.35 -19.45 9.19
C LYS A 162 -9.62 -18.15 9.91
N LEU A 163 -8.78 -17.15 9.67
CA LEU A 163 -9.11 -15.78 10.03
C LEU A 163 -10.21 -15.26 9.11
N VAL A 164 -11.32 -14.86 9.72
CA VAL A 164 -12.47 -14.27 9.05
C VAL A 164 -12.86 -12.97 9.77
N PRO A 165 -13.54 -12.03 9.10
CA PRO A 165 -14.09 -10.86 9.78
C PRO A 165 -14.95 -11.28 10.97
N ALA A 166 -14.79 -10.56 12.08
CA ALA A 166 -15.63 -10.75 13.26
C ALA A 166 -17.09 -10.40 12.93
N PRO A 167 -18.09 -10.99 13.62
CA PRO A 167 -19.48 -10.57 13.48
C PRO A 167 -19.70 -9.08 13.77
N ASP A 168 -18.92 -8.54 14.72
CA ASP A 168 -18.69 -7.11 14.90
C ASP A 168 -17.24 -6.83 14.51
N ASP A 169 -17.05 -6.29 13.31
CA ASP A 169 -15.75 -6.03 12.71
C ASP A 169 -15.18 -4.65 13.09
N THR A 170 -15.82 -3.97 14.05
CA THR A 170 -15.34 -2.72 14.64
C THR A 170 -13.93 -2.91 15.21
N PRO A 171 -12.94 -2.14 14.74
CA PRO A 171 -11.58 -2.19 15.25
C PRO A 171 -11.50 -1.86 16.74
N SER A 172 -10.50 -2.41 17.44
CA SER A 172 -10.15 -1.95 18.78
C SER A 172 -9.75 -0.46 18.80
N PRO A 173 -9.90 0.21 19.96
CA PRO A 173 -9.43 1.60 20.11
C PRO A 173 -7.96 1.77 19.75
N GLN A 174 -7.10 0.82 20.11
CA GLN A 174 -5.67 0.82 19.83
C GLN A 174 -5.39 0.68 18.32
N ALA A 175 -6.08 -0.26 17.64
CA ALA A 175 -5.95 -0.42 16.20
C ALA A 175 -6.41 0.82 15.43
N LYS A 176 -7.52 1.42 15.89
CA LYS A 176 -8.02 2.67 15.33
C LYS A 176 -7.03 3.83 15.54
N ALA A 177 -6.52 4.00 16.76
CA ALA A 177 -5.54 5.05 17.08
C ALA A 177 -4.26 4.91 16.25
N PHE A 178 -3.75 3.68 16.08
CA PHE A 178 -2.61 3.42 15.20
C PHE A 178 -2.92 3.79 13.74
N ALA A 179 -4.07 3.38 13.22
CA ALA A 179 -4.45 3.67 11.84
C ALA A 179 -4.62 5.18 11.57
N GLU A 180 -5.18 5.92 12.53
CA GLU A 180 -5.32 7.38 12.48
C GLU A 180 -3.94 8.06 12.56
N TRP A 181 -3.11 7.70 13.55
CA TRP A 181 -1.75 8.23 13.70
C TRP A 181 -0.90 8.00 12.45
N PHE A 182 -0.96 6.79 11.87
CA PHE A 182 -0.22 6.46 10.65
C PHE A 182 -0.66 7.33 9.47
N ALA A 183 -1.96 7.54 9.29
CA ALA A 183 -2.49 8.36 8.22
C ALA A 183 -2.10 9.84 8.39
N ASP A 184 -2.20 10.38 9.61
CA ASP A 184 -1.88 11.76 9.94
C ASP A 184 -0.37 12.06 9.78
N ASN A 185 0.48 11.05 9.94
CA ASN A 185 1.93 11.17 9.85
C ASN A 185 2.53 10.53 8.59
N TYR A 186 1.71 10.22 7.58
CA TYR A 186 2.16 9.46 6.40
C TYR A 186 3.38 10.08 5.71
N ASP A 187 3.41 11.41 5.56
CA ASP A 187 4.53 12.11 4.90
C ASP A 187 5.84 11.93 5.69
N GLN A 188 5.79 12.09 7.02
CA GLN A 188 6.95 11.89 7.88
C GLN A 188 7.40 10.42 7.91
N LEU A 189 6.45 9.47 7.91
CA LEU A 189 6.74 8.05 7.78
C LEU A 189 7.38 7.73 6.44
N SER A 190 6.95 8.41 5.37
CA SER A 190 7.55 8.26 4.05
C SER A 190 8.99 8.75 4.03
N ASP A 191 9.31 9.80 4.78
CA ASP A 191 10.68 10.32 4.89
C ASP A 191 11.57 9.42 5.77
N GLU A 192 11.01 8.75 6.78
CA GLU A 192 11.73 7.86 7.71
C GLU A 192 11.98 6.47 7.09
N ALA A 193 11.01 5.92 6.36
CA ALA A 193 11.00 4.53 5.95
C ALA A 193 11.58 4.36 4.54
N LEU A 194 12.88 4.04 4.48
CA LEU A 194 13.62 3.78 3.26
C LEU A 194 14.05 2.31 3.19
N SER A 195 13.98 1.72 1.99
CA SER A 195 14.44 0.35 1.75
C SER A 195 15.08 0.26 0.37
N VAL A 196 16.05 -0.64 0.21
CA VAL A 196 16.70 -0.88 -1.08
C VAL A 196 15.90 -1.96 -1.81
N PRO A 197 15.40 -1.70 -3.03
CA PRO A 197 14.70 -2.71 -3.81
C PRO A 197 15.60 -3.92 -4.15
N PRO A 198 15.02 -5.09 -4.46
CA PRO A 198 15.77 -6.22 -4.95
C PRO A 198 16.55 -5.85 -6.22
N GLU A 199 17.77 -6.39 -6.37
CA GLU A 199 18.68 -6.08 -7.48
C GLU A 199 18.01 -6.33 -8.84
N GLU A 200 17.15 -7.34 -8.91
CA GLU A 200 16.42 -7.74 -10.12
C GLU A 200 15.48 -6.64 -10.65
N VAL A 201 15.17 -5.64 -9.83
CA VAL A 201 14.30 -4.51 -10.18
C VAL A 201 15.08 -3.33 -10.77
N GLY A 202 16.42 -3.36 -10.70
CA GLY A 202 17.29 -2.36 -11.32
C GLY A 202 17.24 -0.99 -10.64
N VAL A 203 16.93 -0.94 -9.34
CA VAL A 203 17.07 0.25 -8.49
C VAL A 203 17.97 -0.14 -7.32
N ASP A 204 19.15 0.47 -7.25
CA ASP A 204 20.24 0.12 -6.31
C ASP A 204 20.43 1.15 -5.19
N ILE A 205 19.56 2.16 -5.13
CA ILE A 205 19.55 3.18 -4.09
C ILE A 205 18.37 2.97 -3.14
N PRO A 206 18.48 3.39 -1.86
CA PRO A 206 17.33 3.42 -0.96
C PRO A 206 16.22 4.29 -1.52
N VAL A 207 14.99 3.78 -1.49
CA VAL A 207 13.79 4.51 -1.92
C VAL A 207 12.76 4.57 -0.80
N SER A 208 11.99 5.65 -0.78
CA SER A 208 10.81 5.76 0.07
C SER A 208 9.65 5.01 -0.56
N PHE A 209 9.42 3.78 -0.12
CA PHE A 209 8.34 2.95 -0.66
C PHE A 209 6.95 3.50 -0.29
N PHE A 210 6.79 4.31 0.76
CA PHE A 210 5.53 5.00 1.02
C PHE A 210 5.28 6.18 0.06
N TRP A 211 6.32 6.93 -0.31
CA TRP A 211 6.18 7.92 -1.38
C TRP A 211 5.88 7.25 -2.73
N GLU A 212 6.54 6.14 -3.05
CA GLU A 212 6.24 5.34 -4.24
C GLU A 212 4.83 4.75 -4.20
N LEU A 213 4.33 4.30 -3.05
CA LEU A 213 2.97 3.80 -2.93
C LEU A 213 1.93 4.88 -3.27
N ARG A 214 2.16 6.14 -2.83
CA ARG A 214 1.30 7.27 -3.21
C ARG A 214 1.31 7.50 -4.72
N ARG A 215 2.48 7.40 -5.36
CA ARG A 215 2.62 7.48 -6.82
C ARG A 215 1.88 6.33 -7.53
N VAL A 216 2.00 5.09 -7.04
CA VAL A 216 1.27 3.93 -7.57
C VAL A 216 -0.24 4.15 -7.46
N ALA A 217 -0.72 4.65 -6.32
CA ALA A 217 -2.13 4.96 -6.10
C ALA A 217 -2.65 6.06 -7.05
N LEU A 218 -1.83 7.10 -7.29
CA LEU A 218 -2.12 8.16 -8.26
C LEU A 218 -2.27 7.60 -9.69
N VAL A 219 -1.30 6.80 -10.16
CA VAL A 219 -1.36 6.19 -11.49
C VAL A 219 -2.57 5.24 -11.60
N THR A 220 -2.89 4.53 -10.52
CA THR A 220 -4.06 3.64 -10.45
C THR A 220 -5.35 4.42 -10.64
N ALA A 221 -5.53 5.52 -9.90
CA ALA A 221 -6.70 6.38 -10.02
C ALA A 221 -6.89 6.93 -11.44
N ILE A 222 -5.78 7.28 -12.11
CA ILE A 222 -5.81 7.72 -13.52
C ILE A 222 -6.24 6.57 -14.44
N ALA A 223 -5.63 5.39 -14.28
CA ALA A 223 -5.95 4.22 -15.12
C ALA A 223 -7.41 3.78 -14.96
N GLU A 224 -7.93 3.75 -13.73
CA GLU A 224 -9.33 3.41 -13.45
C GLU A 224 -10.27 4.44 -14.06
N ARG A 225 -9.96 5.74 -13.88
CA ARG A 225 -10.77 6.81 -14.47
C ARG A 225 -10.86 6.70 -15.99
N LEU A 226 -9.73 6.46 -16.66
CA LEU A 226 -9.68 6.31 -18.11
C LEU A 226 -10.48 5.08 -18.56
N ARG A 227 -10.32 3.95 -17.87
CA ARG A 227 -11.07 2.72 -18.15
C ARG A 227 -12.57 2.96 -18.01
N ASP A 228 -13.00 3.59 -16.92
CA ASP A 228 -14.40 3.84 -16.59
C ASP A 228 -15.04 4.85 -17.55
N GLN A 229 -14.24 5.72 -18.18
CA GLN A 229 -14.65 6.60 -19.29
C GLN A 229 -14.72 5.89 -20.65
N GLY A 230 -14.36 4.60 -20.72
CA GLY A 230 -14.30 3.84 -21.96
C GLY A 230 -13.08 4.17 -22.84
N VAL A 231 -12.07 4.84 -22.30
CA VAL A 231 -10.80 5.07 -23.03
C VAL A 231 -10.05 3.76 -23.09
N PRO A 232 -9.71 3.22 -24.28
CA PRO A 232 -8.99 1.96 -24.39
C PRO A 232 -7.55 2.09 -23.90
N MET A 233 -7.02 1.02 -23.30
CA MET A 233 -5.60 0.93 -22.99
C MET A 233 -4.76 1.07 -24.28
N PRO A 234 -3.73 1.94 -24.29
CA PRO A 234 -2.86 2.10 -25.46
C PRO A 234 -2.21 0.79 -25.90
N GLN A 235 -2.22 0.50 -27.20
CA GLN A 235 -1.70 -0.76 -27.75
C GLN A 235 -0.21 -0.98 -27.42
N TRP A 236 0.58 0.09 -27.36
CA TRP A 236 1.99 -0.02 -27.02
C TRP A 236 2.21 -0.52 -25.58
N MET A 237 1.33 -0.17 -24.63
CA MET A 237 1.42 -0.68 -23.24
C MET A 237 1.15 -2.18 -23.20
N ARG A 238 0.21 -2.67 -24.03
CA ARG A 238 -0.05 -4.10 -24.16
C ARG A 238 1.17 -4.85 -24.69
N ASN A 239 1.85 -4.26 -25.67
CA ASN A 239 3.00 -4.85 -26.34
C ASN A 239 4.35 -4.59 -25.63
N TYR A 240 4.34 -3.82 -24.54
CA TYR A 240 5.55 -3.42 -23.82
C TYR A 240 6.20 -4.63 -23.13
N LYS A 241 7.50 -4.84 -23.34
CA LYS A 241 8.21 -6.04 -22.88
C LYS A 241 8.99 -5.86 -21.56
N GLY A 242 8.91 -4.69 -20.93
CA GLY A 242 9.74 -4.35 -19.77
C GLY A 242 11.15 -3.94 -20.17
N GLN A 243 11.83 -3.19 -19.31
CA GLN A 243 13.28 -2.98 -19.34
C GLN A 243 13.97 -3.80 -18.26
#